data_AF-A0A327UCM2-F1
#
_entry.id   AF-A0A327UCM2-F1
#
_cell.length_a   1.000
_cell.length_b   1.000
_cell.length_c   1.000
_cell.angle_alpha   90.00
_cell.angle_beta   90.00
_cell.angle_gamma   90.00
#
_symmetry.space_group_name_H-M   'P 1'
#
loop_
_entity.id
_entity.type
_entity.pdbx_description
1 polymer ?
#
loop_
_entity_poly.entity_id
_entity_poly.type
_entity_poly.pdbx_seq_one_letter_code
_entity_poly.pdbx_strand_id
1 'polypeptide(L)'
;MTPTAVPRRDDRIDDDAKLRDLGYHPVLIRRMGPFGNFAISFSVISVLSGCMTLYGFGLGTGGPAVMLWGWVLVGLMVMFVGAGLAEVTSAYPTSGALYYMADQLGGRRWGWYTGWLNLLGLLGTLAGIDYGAAMFTGALLNLQWGLEPTPGVVMLIFLCVLLLHATLNLFGVRLVSVLNSVSVWWHFAGVTVIVGVLALVPSEHRSASFVFGEFANDTGWSSPLYVVLIGLLLAQYTFTGYDASAHLSEETTDAEVSAARGIVRAVGWSWLAGFVLLTGVTFAIQDYAGTQHSATGVPPAQIFLDALGPAGAKLLLLVVIVAQLFCGNAEVAAASRMVFAFSRDGALPFSALWRRVSPRTGTPAHAVLLTVVVAAVLALPALYSKAAYGAVTAIAVIGITPAYAIPIFLRLRHKERFRQGKWNLGRWGVPVGWTAVVWVAFVTVLFCLPQSNPVDVQSFNYAPLALLCVLALASVWWTVAGRGSYTTPTFSTGSGDRELAEMAEEIV
;
A
#
# COMPACT_ATOMS: atom_id res chain seq x y z
N MET A 1 2.22 -28.31 -8.66
CA MET A 1 1.72 -27.55 -9.83
C MET A 1 0.24 -27.83 -10.01
N THR A 2 -0.63 -27.02 -9.42
CA THR A 2 -2.07 -27.05 -9.70
C THR A 2 -2.29 -26.18 -10.94
N PRO A 3 -2.98 -26.66 -12.00
CA PRO A 3 -3.23 -25.85 -13.18
C PRO A 3 -4.05 -24.62 -12.78
N THR A 4 -3.58 -23.42 -13.12
CA THR A 4 -4.38 -22.20 -13.05
C THR A 4 -5.66 -22.44 -13.86
N ALA A 5 -6.79 -22.56 -13.16
CA ALA A 5 -8.08 -22.79 -13.79
C ALA A 5 -8.35 -21.70 -14.82
N VAL A 6 -8.55 -22.10 -16.07
CA VAL A 6 -9.08 -21.20 -17.10
C VAL A 6 -10.49 -20.82 -16.63
N PRO A 7 -10.80 -19.53 -16.43
CA PRO A 7 -12.11 -19.10 -15.95
C PRO A 7 -13.20 -19.56 -16.91
N ARG A 8 -14.33 -20.06 -16.38
CA ARG A 8 -15.43 -20.54 -17.20
C ARG A 8 -16.04 -19.35 -17.96
N ARG A 9 -16.59 -19.62 -19.15
CA ARG A 9 -17.20 -18.60 -20.00
C ARG A 9 -18.34 -17.86 -19.29
N ASP A 10 -19.09 -18.55 -18.43
CA ASP A 10 -20.23 -18.00 -17.70
C ASP A 10 -19.80 -16.97 -16.64
N ASP A 11 -18.70 -17.21 -15.92
CA ASP A 11 -18.20 -16.29 -14.89
C ASP A 11 -17.86 -14.92 -15.48
N ARG A 12 -17.28 -14.89 -16.70
CA ARG A 12 -16.95 -13.65 -17.43
C ARG A 12 -18.20 -12.86 -17.85
N ILE A 13 -19.27 -13.56 -18.22
CA ILE A 13 -20.52 -12.94 -18.67
C ILE A 13 -21.23 -12.28 -17.48
N ASP A 14 -21.27 -12.95 -16.32
CA ASP A 14 -21.86 -12.42 -15.07
C ASP A 14 -21.11 -11.18 -14.57
N ASP A 15 -19.79 -11.27 -14.54
CA ASP A 15 -18.87 -10.21 -14.15
C ASP A 15 -18.98 -8.93 -15.02
N ASP A 16 -19.08 -9.09 -16.35
CA ASP A 16 -19.26 -7.97 -17.28
C ASP A 16 -20.69 -7.40 -17.22
N ALA A 17 -21.69 -8.25 -17.00
CA ALA A 17 -23.06 -7.81 -16.74
C ALA A 17 -23.13 -7.00 -15.44
N LYS A 18 -22.42 -7.41 -14.40
CA LYS A 18 -22.34 -6.67 -13.14
C LYS A 18 -21.68 -5.31 -13.31
N LEU A 19 -20.61 -5.23 -14.11
CA LEU A 19 -19.94 -3.96 -14.40
C LEU A 19 -20.87 -3.00 -15.15
N ARG A 20 -21.69 -3.52 -16.08
CA ARG A 20 -22.72 -2.75 -16.77
C ARG A 20 -23.87 -2.31 -15.87
N ASP A 21 -24.30 -3.16 -14.91
CA ASP A 21 -25.26 -2.79 -13.86
C ASP A 21 -24.75 -1.60 -13.04
N LEU A 22 -23.44 -1.56 -12.78
CA LEU A 22 -22.74 -0.44 -12.14
C LEU A 22 -22.50 0.76 -13.09
N GLY A 23 -22.95 0.69 -14.33
CA GLY A 23 -22.86 1.78 -15.31
C GLY A 23 -21.53 1.89 -16.05
N TYR A 24 -20.63 0.91 -15.92
CA TYR A 24 -19.35 0.90 -16.64
C TYR A 24 -19.35 -0.09 -17.81
N HIS A 25 -18.73 0.30 -18.92
CA HIS A 25 -18.40 -0.61 -20.00
C HIS A 25 -17.09 -1.34 -19.73
N PRO A 26 -17.06 -2.69 -19.87
CA PRO A 26 -15.82 -3.45 -19.76
C PRO A 26 -14.84 -3.07 -20.87
N VAL A 27 -13.79 -2.31 -20.52
CA VAL A 27 -12.68 -1.96 -21.43
C VAL A 27 -11.38 -2.69 -21.07
N LEU A 28 -11.25 -3.15 -19.83
CA LEU A 28 -10.09 -3.90 -19.34
C LEU A 28 -10.28 -5.41 -19.55
N ILE A 29 -9.19 -6.09 -19.93
CA ILE A 29 -9.25 -7.52 -20.25
C ILE A 29 -9.07 -8.34 -18.96
N ARG A 30 -10.07 -9.17 -18.63
CA ARG A 30 -10.01 -10.09 -17.48
C ARG A 30 -9.00 -11.22 -17.67
N ARG A 31 -7.78 -11.00 -17.19
CA ARG A 31 -6.66 -11.96 -17.22
C ARG A 31 -6.16 -12.35 -15.83
N MET A 32 -6.73 -11.78 -14.76
CA MET A 32 -6.33 -12.06 -13.39
C MET A 32 -7.33 -13.01 -12.72
N GLY A 33 -6.81 -14.13 -12.20
CA GLY A 33 -7.61 -15.06 -11.39
C GLY A 33 -7.63 -14.68 -9.89
N PRO A 34 -8.39 -15.40 -9.06
CA PRO A 34 -8.53 -15.11 -7.62
C PRO A 34 -7.19 -15.11 -6.86
N PHE A 35 -6.27 -16.01 -7.23
CA PHE A 35 -4.93 -16.04 -6.63
C PHE A 35 -4.11 -14.80 -7.01
N GLY A 36 -4.15 -14.38 -8.28
CA GLY A 36 -3.45 -13.17 -8.73
C GLY A 36 -3.96 -11.90 -8.05
N ASN A 37 -5.28 -11.82 -7.81
CA ASN A 37 -5.91 -10.71 -7.11
C ASN A 37 -5.54 -10.68 -5.61
N PHE A 38 -5.47 -11.83 -4.93
CA PHE A 38 -4.89 -11.90 -3.59
C PHE A 38 -3.40 -11.53 -3.59
N ALA A 39 -2.66 -12.05 -4.57
CA ALA A 39 -1.22 -11.91 -4.67
C ALA A 39 -0.77 -10.44 -4.82
N ILE A 40 -1.54 -9.60 -5.53
CA ILE A 40 -1.21 -8.18 -5.65
C ILE A 40 -1.31 -7.48 -4.29
N SER A 41 -2.42 -7.62 -3.56
CA SER A 41 -2.56 -7.00 -2.23
C SER A 41 -1.54 -7.52 -1.23
N PHE A 42 -1.28 -8.82 -1.25
CA PHE A 42 -0.23 -9.40 -0.40
C PHE A 42 1.16 -8.85 -0.76
N SER A 43 1.45 -8.66 -2.05
CA SER A 43 2.71 -8.09 -2.52
C SER A 43 2.84 -6.61 -2.18
N VAL A 44 1.75 -5.84 -2.19
CA VAL A 44 1.79 -4.43 -1.79
C VAL A 44 2.02 -4.29 -0.28
N ILE A 45 1.32 -5.07 0.55
CA ILE A 45 1.54 -5.07 2.00
C ILE A 45 3.01 -5.42 2.35
N SER A 46 3.61 -6.35 1.59
CA SER A 46 5.01 -6.82 1.71
C SER A 46 5.65 -6.64 3.08
N VAL A 47 5.52 -7.66 3.93
CA VAL A 47 6.13 -7.64 5.27
C VAL A 47 7.65 -7.53 5.22
N LEU A 48 8.29 -8.03 4.15
CA LEU A 48 9.74 -7.88 3.95
C LEU A 48 10.14 -6.46 3.55
N SER A 49 9.24 -5.69 2.95
CA SER A 49 9.46 -4.27 2.64
C SER A 49 9.16 -3.41 3.87
N GLY A 50 7.90 -3.37 4.30
CA GLY A 50 7.44 -2.43 5.33
C GLY A 50 8.15 -2.60 6.67
N CYS A 51 8.23 -3.83 7.17
CA CYS A 51 8.88 -4.10 8.47
C CYS A 51 10.37 -3.75 8.44
N MET A 52 11.07 -4.03 7.33
CA MET A 52 12.51 -3.80 7.22
C MET A 52 12.84 -2.33 7.05
N THR A 53 12.06 -1.64 6.22
CA THR A 53 12.23 -0.21 5.95
C THR A 53 12.05 0.64 7.20
N LEU A 54 11.02 0.37 8.01
CA LEU A 54 10.76 1.10 9.25
C LEU A 54 11.32 0.42 10.50
N TYR A 55 12.13 -0.63 10.36
CA TYR A 55 12.68 -1.37 11.49
C TYR A 55 13.45 -0.46 12.45
N GLY A 56 14.28 0.43 11.89
CA GLY A 56 15.03 1.41 12.66
C GLY A 56 14.16 2.38 13.45
N PHE A 57 13.07 2.86 12.82
CA PHE A 57 12.08 3.70 13.49
C PHE A 57 11.45 2.95 14.67
N GLY A 58 10.97 1.72 14.45
CA GLY A 58 10.32 0.92 15.49
C GLY A 58 11.20 0.64 16.69
N LEU A 59 12.49 0.39 16.48
CA LEU A 59 13.46 0.22 17.55
C LEU A 59 13.56 1.51 18.40
N GLY A 60 13.72 2.68 17.81
CA GLY A 60 13.80 3.95 18.55
C GLY A 60 12.48 4.42 19.16
N THR A 61 11.33 3.98 18.61
CA THR A 61 9.98 4.38 19.06
C THR A 61 9.28 3.27 19.84
N GLY A 62 9.82 2.92 21.00
CA GLY A 62 9.23 1.94 21.91
C GLY A 62 9.90 0.56 21.89
N GLY A 63 10.88 0.33 21.02
CA GLY A 63 11.71 -0.86 21.03
C GLY A 63 11.01 -2.17 20.66
N PRO A 64 11.68 -3.31 20.92
CA PRO A 64 11.20 -4.66 20.62
C PRO A 64 9.75 -4.92 21.08
N ALA A 65 9.40 -4.50 22.29
CA ALA A 65 8.08 -4.74 22.85
C ALA A 65 6.98 -4.05 22.03
N VAL A 66 7.16 -2.78 21.68
CA VAL A 66 6.18 -2.02 20.90
C VAL A 66 6.11 -2.55 19.46
N MET A 67 7.24 -2.95 18.87
CA MET A 67 7.24 -3.53 17.53
C MET A 67 6.39 -4.79 17.46
N LEU A 68 6.51 -5.72 18.42
CA LEU A 68 5.75 -6.98 18.39
C LEU A 68 4.30 -6.83 18.84
N TRP A 69 4.05 -6.18 19.99
CA TRP A 69 2.69 -6.01 20.49
C TRP A 69 1.89 -5.00 19.67
N GLY A 70 2.56 -3.97 19.17
CA GLY A 70 2.00 -3.05 18.19
C GLY A 70 1.62 -3.77 16.90
N TRP A 71 2.46 -4.68 16.39
CA TRP A 71 2.12 -5.50 15.22
C TRP A 71 0.87 -6.36 15.44
N VAL A 72 0.75 -6.99 16.62
CA VAL A 72 -0.44 -7.78 16.98
C VAL A 72 -1.69 -6.89 17.04
N LEU A 73 -1.62 -5.75 17.74
CA LEU A 73 -2.74 -4.82 17.89
C LEU A 73 -3.18 -4.23 16.55
N VAL A 74 -2.23 -3.65 15.81
CA VAL A 74 -2.50 -2.98 14.53
C VAL A 74 -2.99 -3.99 13.50
N GLY A 75 -2.40 -5.18 13.43
CA GLY A 75 -2.88 -6.22 12.52
C GLY A 75 -4.32 -6.65 12.81
N LEU A 76 -4.70 -6.80 14.09
CA LEU A 76 -6.09 -7.07 14.47
C LEU A 76 -7.03 -5.92 14.06
N MET A 77 -6.61 -4.67 14.28
CA MET A 77 -7.43 -3.52 13.90
C MET A 77 -7.58 -3.38 12.38
N VAL A 78 -6.50 -3.59 11.63
CA VAL A 78 -6.53 -3.59 10.16
C VAL A 78 -7.34 -4.77 9.63
N MET A 79 -7.41 -5.92 10.31
CA MET A 79 -8.35 -6.98 9.94
C MET A 79 -9.81 -6.51 10.00
N PHE A 80 -10.19 -5.69 10.98
CA PHE A 80 -11.53 -5.07 11.01
C PHE A 80 -11.73 -4.08 9.86
N VAL A 81 -10.73 -3.24 9.56
CA VAL A 81 -10.80 -2.29 8.43
C VAL A 81 -10.89 -3.03 7.10
N GLY A 82 -10.04 -4.02 6.87
CA GLY A 82 -10.01 -4.85 5.67
C GLY A 82 -11.31 -5.65 5.49
N ALA A 83 -11.88 -6.20 6.57
CA ALA A 83 -13.17 -6.89 6.52
C ALA A 83 -14.33 -5.93 6.18
N GLY A 84 -14.37 -4.75 6.81
CA GLY A 84 -15.37 -3.72 6.52
C GLY A 84 -15.26 -3.21 5.09
N LEU A 85 -14.03 -2.99 4.61
CA LEU A 85 -13.77 -2.58 3.24
C LEU A 85 -14.16 -3.68 2.25
N ALA A 86 -13.79 -4.93 2.51
CA ALA A 86 -14.12 -6.07 1.67
C ALA A 86 -15.64 -6.24 1.45
N GLU A 87 -16.46 -5.91 2.46
CA GLU A 87 -17.92 -5.95 2.33
C GLU A 87 -18.43 -4.89 1.35
N VAL A 88 -17.85 -3.69 1.37
CA VAL A 88 -18.18 -2.63 0.42
C VAL A 88 -17.61 -2.95 -0.97
N THR A 89 -16.39 -3.46 -1.06
CA THR A 89 -15.76 -3.90 -2.31
C THR A 89 -16.57 -4.99 -3.00
N SER A 90 -17.14 -5.93 -2.24
CA SER A 90 -17.98 -6.97 -2.81
C SER A 90 -19.23 -6.43 -3.49
N ALA A 91 -19.80 -5.34 -2.97
CA ALA A 91 -20.97 -4.68 -3.56
C ALA A 91 -20.63 -3.85 -4.81
N TYR A 92 -19.41 -3.31 -4.88
CA TYR A 92 -18.98 -2.37 -5.92
C TYR A 92 -17.58 -2.72 -6.49
N PRO A 93 -17.38 -3.89 -7.12
CA PRO A 93 -16.08 -4.35 -7.62
C PRO A 93 -15.68 -3.63 -8.93
N THR A 94 -15.27 -2.38 -8.83
CA THR A 94 -14.82 -1.55 -9.96
C THR A 94 -13.38 -1.09 -9.76
N SER A 95 -12.69 -0.72 -10.84
CA SER A 95 -11.33 -0.16 -10.74
C SER A 95 -11.31 1.24 -10.11
N GLY A 96 -12.46 1.90 -10.00
CA GLY A 96 -12.60 3.12 -9.20
C GLY A 96 -12.57 2.88 -7.69
N ALA A 97 -12.66 1.62 -7.26
CA ALA A 97 -12.50 1.17 -5.89
C ALA A 97 -13.14 2.13 -4.86
N LEU A 98 -12.33 2.68 -3.94
CA LEU A 98 -12.78 3.48 -2.79
C LEU A 98 -13.59 4.73 -3.18
N TYR A 99 -13.17 5.45 -4.22
CA TYR A 99 -13.83 6.71 -4.57
C TYR A 99 -15.20 6.43 -5.19
N TYR A 100 -15.31 5.38 -6.01
CA TYR A 100 -16.58 4.98 -6.59
C TYR A 100 -17.55 4.51 -5.49
N MET A 101 -17.06 3.71 -4.52
CA MET A 101 -17.86 3.30 -3.36
C MET A 101 -18.37 4.51 -2.55
N ALA A 102 -17.50 5.48 -2.28
CA ALA A 102 -17.86 6.68 -1.54
C ALA A 102 -18.84 7.57 -2.31
N ASP A 103 -18.70 7.65 -3.63
CA ASP A 103 -19.63 8.37 -4.50
C ASP A 103 -21.04 7.74 -4.49
N GLN A 104 -21.15 6.42 -4.68
CA GLN A 104 -22.45 5.75 -4.72
C GLN A 104 -23.19 5.83 -3.37
N LEU A 105 -22.45 5.80 -2.25
CA LEU A 105 -23.06 5.83 -0.91
C LEU A 105 -23.33 7.26 -0.42
N GLY A 106 -22.36 8.17 -0.59
CA GLY A 106 -22.40 9.53 -0.03
C GLY A 106 -22.66 10.64 -1.04
N GLY A 107 -22.46 10.39 -2.34
CA GLY A 107 -22.54 11.36 -3.44
C GLY A 107 -21.20 11.94 -3.88
N ARG A 108 -21.21 12.71 -4.97
CA ARG A 108 -20.03 13.23 -5.71
C ARG A 108 -18.92 13.84 -4.86
N ARG A 109 -19.27 14.62 -3.82
CA ARG A 109 -18.25 15.22 -2.95
C ARG A 109 -17.48 14.17 -2.15
N TRP A 110 -18.17 13.15 -1.63
CA TRP A 110 -17.53 12.09 -0.87
C TRP A 110 -16.61 11.25 -1.76
N GLY A 111 -17.08 10.90 -2.96
CA GLY A 111 -16.24 10.25 -3.97
C GLY A 111 -14.99 11.05 -4.29
N TRP A 112 -15.15 12.34 -4.59
CA TRP A 112 -14.04 13.24 -4.92
C TRP A 112 -12.93 13.25 -3.86
N TYR A 113 -13.25 13.60 -2.61
CA TYR A 113 -12.24 13.69 -1.56
C TYR A 113 -11.63 12.32 -1.24
N THR A 114 -12.43 11.25 -1.28
CA THR A 114 -11.91 9.88 -1.11
C THR A 114 -10.90 9.52 -2.20
N GLY A 115 -11.18 9.90 -3.46
CA GLY A 115 -10.27 9.67 -4.58
C GLY A 115 -8.95 10.43 -4.45
N TRP A 116 -8.99 11.71 -4.07
CA TRP A 116 -7.78 12.50 -3.85
C TRP A 116 -6.93 11.99 -2.67
N LEU A 117 -7.58 11.59 -1.57
CA LEU A 117 -6.90 10.96 -0.42
C LEU A 117 -6.25 9.64 -0.83
N ASN A 118 -7.00 8.79 -1.53
CA ASN A 118 -6.48 7.52 -2.02
C ASN A 118 -5.29 7.71 -2.97
N LEU A 119 -5.38 8.69 -3.89
CA LEU A 119 -4.30 9.00 -4.82
C LEU A 119 -3.04 9.48 -4.09
N LEU A 120 -3.18 10.37 -3.09
CA LEU A 120 -2.06 10.78 -2.23
C LEU A 120 -1.43 9.57 -1.52
N GLY A 121 -2.27 8.70 -0.97
CA GLY A 121 -1.86 7.47 -0.31
C GLY A 121 -1.02 6.58 -1.21
N LEU A 122 -1.57 6.17 -2.35
CA LEU A 122 -0.90 5.28 -3.31
C LEU A 122 0.43 5.87 -3.85
N LEU A 123 0.44 7.16 -4.19
CA LEU A 123 1.65 7.81 -4.70
C LEU A 123 2.72 7.98 -3.61
N GLY A 124 2.30 8.27 -2.37
CA GLY A 124 3.18 8.32 -1.21
C GLY A 124 3.75 6.95 -0.85
N THR A 125 2.92 5.91 -0.87
CA THR A 125 3.32 4.51 -0.62
C THR A 125 4.35 4.06 -1.65
N LEU A 126 4.10 4.31 -2.94
CA LEU A 126 5.05 4.01 -4.01
C LEU A 126 6.41 4.70 -3.77
N ALA A 127 6.41 6.01 -3.49
CA ALA A 127 7.64 6.74 -3.21
C ALA A 127 8.36 6.17 -1.97
N GLY A 128 7.62 5.82 -0.92
CA GLY A 128 8.17 5.23 0.31
C GLY A 128 8.82 3.86 0.10
N ILE A 129 8.16 2.97 -0.65
CA ILE A 129 8.63 1.61 -0.96
C ILE A 129 9.89 1.68 -1.82
N ASP A 130 9.84 2.39 -2.95
CA ASP A 130 10.94 2.38 -3.92
C ASP A 130 12.16 3.11 -3.36
N TYR A 131 11.97 4.13 -2.54
CA TYR A 131 13.08 4.80 -1.84
C TYR A 131 13.67 3.91 -0.74
N GLY A 132 12.83 3.12 -0.04
CA GLY A 132 13.29 2.05 0.85
C GLY A 132 14.14 1.02 0.11
N ALA A 133 13.70 0.57 -1.07
CA ALA A 133 14.46 -0.34 -1.93
C ALA A 133 15.81 0.25 -2.33
N ALA A 134 15.85 1.55 -2.63
CA ALA A 134 17.09 2.25 -2.95
C ALA A 134 18.05 2.34 -1.77
N MET A 135 17.56 2.58 -0.54
CA MET A 135 18.38 2.56 0.68
C MET A 135 19.01 1.19 0.94
N PHE A 136 18.22 0.11 0.83
CA PHE A 136 18.72 -1.26 1.01
C PHE A 136 19.71 -1.65 -0.09
N THR A 137 19.42 -1.27 -1.34
CA THR A 137 20.35 -1.45 -2.47
C THR A 137 21.64 -0.68 -2.23
N GLY A 138 21.57 0.57 -1.78
CA GLY A 138 22.74 1.38 -1.42
C GLY A 138 23.59 0.72 -0.33
N ALA A 139 22.98 0.16 0.71
CA ALA A 139 23.68 -0.59 1.74
C ALA A 139 24.37 -1.84 1.18
N LEU A 140 23.72 -2.58 0.28
CA LEU A 140 24.32 -3.72 -0.41
C LEU A 140 25.53 -3.30 -1.27
N LEU A 141 25.40 -2.22 -2.04
CA LEU A 141 26.49 -1.67 -2.86
C LEU A 141 27.67 -1.21 -2.00
N ASN A 142 27.39 -0.62 -0.84
CA ASN A 142 28.41 -0.24 0.13
C ASN A 142 29.18 -1.47 0.64
N LEU A 143 28.47 -2.54 1.03
CA LEU A 143 29.10 -3.78 1.50
C LEU A 143 29.88 -4.52 0.41
N GLN A 144 29.48 -4.39 -0.85
CA GLN A 144 30.12 -5.10 -1.96
C GLN A 144 31.30 -4.32 -2.56
N TRP A 145 31.20 -2.99 -2.65
CA TRP A 145 32.13 -2.14 -3.41
C TRP A 145 32.59 -0.88 -2.66
N GLY A 146 32.14 -0.65 -1.42
CA GLY A 146 32.47 0.56 -0.67
C GLY A 146 31.78 1.82 -1.18
N LEU A 147 30.75 1.69 -2.03
CA LEU A 147 29.98 2.83 -2.53
C LEU A 147 29.12 3.40 -1.40
N GLU A 148 29.48 4.55 -0.83
CA GLU A 148 28.72 5.16 0.25
C GLU A 148 27.30 5.58 -0.20
N PRO A 149 26.25 5.23 0.56
CA PRO A 149 24.86 5.54 0.22
C PRO A 149 24.52 7.00 0.55
N THR A 150 25.21 7.94 -0.11
CA THR A 150 24.91 9.37 -0.01
C THR A 150 23.50 9.67 -0.57
N PRO A 151 22.84 10.76 -0.15
CA PRO A 151 21.50 11.10 -0.65
C PRO A 151 21.39 11.13 -2.18
N GLY A 152 22.41 11.63 -2.87
CA GLY A 152 22.45 11.66 -4.34
C GLY A 152 22.56 10.27 -4.97
N VAL A 153 23.35 9.37 -4.39
CA VAL A 153 23.47 7.97 -4.84
C VAL A 153 22.15 7.22 -4.62
N VAL A 154 21.54 7.37 -3.45
CA VAL A 154 20.24 6.76 -3.14
C VAL A 154 19.16 7.27 -4.10
N MET A 155 19.11 8.58 -4.37
CA MET A 155 18.17 9.16 -5.33
C MET A 155 18.37 8.60 -6.75
N LEU A 156 19.61 8.43 -7.19
CA LEU A 156 19.89 7.83 -8.50
C LEU A 156 19.39 6.38 -8.58
N ILE A 157 19.67 5.58 -7.55
CA ILE A 157 19.19 4.19 -7.48
C ILE A 157 17.64 4.17 -7.48
N PHE A 158 17.01 5.04 -6.71
CA PHE A 158 15.56 5.19 -6.64
C PHE A 158 14.95 5.50 -8.02
N LEU A 159 15.52 6.45 -8.77
CA LEU A 159 15.07 6.75 -10.13
C LEU A 159 15.22 5.54 -11.06
N CYS A 160 16.30 4.76 -10.93
CA CYS A 160 16.46 3.51 -11.69
C CYS A 160 15.41 2.46 -11.32
N VAL A 161 15.07 2.31 -10.04
CA VAL A 161 14.02 1.40 -9.56
C VAL A 161 12.65 1.82 -10.12
N LEU A 162 12.32 3.10 -10.06
CA LEU A 162 11.10 3.66 -10.63
C LEU A 162 10.99 3.41 -12.14
N LEU A 163 12.08 3.61 -12.89
CA LEU A 163 12.13 3.32 -14.32
C LEU A 163 11.96 1.82 -14.62
N LEU A 164 12.54 0.95 -13.79
CA LEU A 164 12.34 -0.49 -13.88
C LEU A 164 10.86 -0.85 -13.68
N HIS A 165 10.22 -0.34 -12.63
CA HIS A 165 8.80 -0.60 -12.35
C HIS A 165 7.88 -0.05 -13.45
N ALA A 166 8.17 1.15 -13.97
CA ALA A 166 7.46 1.71 -15.12
C ALA A 166 7.54 0.75 -16.32
N THR A 167 8.74 0.31 -16.65
CA THR A 167 9.01 -0.56 -17.80
C THR A 167 8.28 -1.90 -17.68
N LEU A 168 8.33 -2.53 -16.51
CA LEU A 168 7.62 -3.80 -16.24
C LEU A 168 6.10 -3.65 -16.36
N ASN A 169 5.54 -2.54 -15.90
CA ASN A 169 4.11 -2.27 -16.00
C ASN A 169 3.64 -1.90 -17.41
N LEU A 170 4.55 -1.41 -18.27
CA LEU A 170 4.25 -1.12 -19.68
C LEU A 170 4.19 -2.38 -20.55
N PHE A 171 4.90 -3.46 -20.21
CA PHE A 171 4.90 -4.71 -20.98
C PHE A 171 3.60 -5.54 -20.91
N GLY A 172 2.67 -5.18 -20.01
CA GLY A 172 1.29 -5.69 -20.03
C GLY A 172 0.86 -6.44 -18.77
N VAL A 173 -0.47 -6.58 -18.61
CA VAL A 173 -1.14 -7.14 -17.41
C VAL A 173 -0.71 -8.58 -17.09
N ARG A 174 -0.41 -9.40 -18.12
CA ARG A 174 -0.02 -10.80 -17.90
C ARG A 174 1.31 -10.92 -17.17
N LEU A 175 2.28 -10.07 -17.51
CA LEU A 175 3.58 -10.05 -16.82
C LEU A 175 3.39 -9.66 -15.35
N VAL A 176 2.65 -8.59 -15.09
CA VAL A 176 2.33 -8.12 -13.73
C VAL A 176 1.68 -9.22 -12.90
N SER A 177 0.69 -9.93 -13.46
CA SER A 177 0.01 -11.05 -12.79
C SER A 177 0.96 -12.21 -12.43
N VAL A 178 1.89 -12.55 -13.34
CA VAL A 178 2.92 -13.58 -13.09
C VAL A 178 3.91 -13.11 -12.02
N LEU A 179 4.41 -11.88 -12.11
CA LEU A 179 5.34 -11.31 -11.13
C LEU A 179 4.71 -11.26 -9.74
N ASN A 180 3.45 -10.85 -9.62
CA ASN A 180 2.74 -10.85 -8.34
C ASN A 180 2.55 -12.28 -7.79
N SER A 181 2.28 -13.25 -8.67
CA SER A 181 2.16 -14.66 -8.26
C SER A 181 3.49 -15.22 -7.74
N VAL A 182 4.61 -14.89 -8.40
CA VAL A 182 5.96 -15.27 -7.95
C VAL A 182 6.33 -14.55 -6.65
N SER A 183 5.95 -13.28 -6.53
CA SER A 183 6.18 -12.45 -5.35
C SER A 183 5.66 -13.11 -4.07
N VAL A 184 4.44 -13.67 -4.08
CA VAL A 184 3.89 -14.37 -2.89
C VAL A 184 4.84 -15.45 -2.38
N TRP A 185 5.33 -16.30 -3.28
CA TRP A 185 6.26 -17.38 -2.92
C TRP A 185 7.62 -16.84 -2.50
N TRP A 186 8.11 -15.79 -3.16
CA TRP A 186 9.35 -15.12 -2.75
C TRP A 186 9.25 -14.56 -1.34
N HIS A 187 8.10 -13.98 -0.96
CA HIS A 187 7.91 -13.43 0.38
C HIS A 187 7.86 -14.53 1.44
N PHE A 188 7.11 -15.60 1.22
CA PHE A 188 7.08 -16.73 2.17
C PHE A 188 8.44 -17.41 2.29
N ALA A 189 9.10 -17.67 1.15
CA ALA A 189 10.45 -18.24 1.14
C ALA A 189 11.45 -17.29 1.81
N GLY A 190 11.39 -16.00 1.51
CA GLY A 190 12.27 -14.97 2.06
C GLY A 190 12.13 -14.84 3.57
N VAL A 191 10.89 -14.80 4.10
CA VAL A 191 10.66 -14.83 5.55
C VAL A 191 11.22 -16.11 6.17
N THR A 192 10.96 -17.26 5.55
CA THR A 192 11.45 -18.56 6.05
C THR A 192 12.98 -18.63 6.07
N VAL A 193 13.63 -18.16 5.01
CA VAL A 193 15.09 -18.13 4.88
C VAL A 193 15.70 -17.15 5.88
N ILE A 194 15.21 -15.92 5.95
CA ILE A 194 15.72 -14.90 6.88
C ILE A 194 15.58 -15.40 8.32
N VAL A 195 14.38 -15.80 8.73
CA VAL A 195 14.13 -16.23 10.12
C VAL A 195 14.86 -17.54 10.43
N GLY A 196 14.87 -18.51 9.50
CA GLY A 196 15.55 -19.78 9.70
C GLY A 196 17.07 -19.62 9.84
N VAL A 197 17.69 -18.83 8.97
CA VAL A 197 19.14 -18.56 9.05
C VAL A 197 19.48 -17.78 10.33
N LEU A 198 18.71 -16.75 10.65
CA LEU A 198 18.92 -15.96 11.87
C LEU A 198 18.65 -16.74 13.16
N ALA A 199 17.79 -17.75 13.13
CA ALA A 199 17.54 -18.63 14.28
C ALA A 199 18.63 -19.68 14.48
N LEU A 200 19.31 -20.12 13.41
CA LEU A 200 20.21 -21.28 13.46
C LEU A 200 21.71 -20.94 13.44
N VAL A 201 22.09 -19.86 12.78
CA VAL A 201 23.52 -19.55 12.53
C VAL A 201 24.18 -18.74 13.65
N PRO A 202 23.55 -17.69 14.20
CA PRO A 202 24.14 -16.94 15.31
C PRO A 202 24.29 -17.84 16.54
N SER A 203 25.42 -17.73 17.23
CA SER A 203 25.68 -18.47 18.48
C SER A 203 24.91 -17.89 19.67
N GLU A 204 24.55 -16.61 19.60
CA GLU A 204 23.82 -15.89 20.63
C GLU A 204 22.55 -15.28 20.07
N HIS A 205 21.48 -15.40 20.85
CA HIS A 205 20.19 -14.78 20.60
C HIS A 205 19.77 -13.99 21.83
N ARG A 206 18.99 -12.93 21.61
CA ARG A 206 18.39 -12.18 22.72
C ARG A 206 17.42 -13.05 23.51
N SER A 207 17.26 -12.75 24.79
CA SER A 207 16.29 -13.45 25.62
C SER A 207 14.86 -13.09 25.22
N ALA A 208 13.90 -13.97 25.51
CA ALA A 208 12.48 -13.66 25.32
C ALA A 208 12.05 -12.43 26.14
N SER A 209 12.64 -12.19 27.31
CA SER A 209 12.37 -10.99 28.12
C SER A 209 12.75 -9.71 27.38
N PHE A 210 13.86 -9.72 26.64
CA PHE A 210 14.26 -8.60 25.81
C PHE A 210 13.28 -8.43 24.64
N VAL A 211 13.04 -9.49 23.87
CA VAL A 211 12.22 -9.40 22.65
C VAL A 211 10.78 -8.97 22.92
N PHE A 212 10.16 -9.45 24.01
CA PHE A 212 8.76 -9.15 24.33
C PHE A 212 8.57 -8.06 25.40
N GLY A 213 9.65 -7.62 26.04
CA GLY A 213 9.58 -6.71 27.20
C GLY A 213 10.49 -5.49 27.14
N GLU A 214 11.48 -5.44 26.25
CA GLU A 214 12.37 -4.28 26.14
C GLU A 214 11.64 -3.09 25.53
N PHE A 215 11.68 -1.97 26.27
CA PHE A 215 11.13 -0.68 25.84
C PHE A 215 12.27 0.33 25.70
N ALA A 216 12.46 0.83 24.49
CA ALA A 216 13.45 1.86 24.17
C ALA A 216 12.78 3.16 23.71
N ASN A 217 13.40 4.30 23.99
CA ASN A 217 12.84 5.61 23.65
C ASN A 217 13.93 6.59 23.22
N ASP A 218 14.10 6.68 21.91
CA ASP A 218 15.02 7.62 21.26
C ASP A 218 14.28 8.84 20.69
N THR A 219 13.02 9.04 21.10
CA THR A 219 12.14 10.07 20.53
C THR A 219 12.27 11.42 21.21
N GLY A 220 12.86 11.46 22.41
CA GLY A 220 12.94 12.65 23.25
C GLY A 220 11.62 13.03 23.95
N TRP A 221 10.55 12.26 23.77
CA TRP A 221 9.30 12.43 24.52
C TRP A 221 9.38 11.78 25.90
N SER A 222 8.84 12.45 26.91
CA SER A 222 8.80 11.93 28.28
C SER A 222 7.64 10.96 28.55
N SER A 223 6.59 11.00 27.73
CA SER A 223 5.38 10.15 27.90
C SER A 223 5.56 8.79 27.22
N PRO A 224 5.68 7.68 27.97
CA PRO A 224 5.84 6.36 27.37
C PRO A 224 4.63 5.97 26.52
N LEU A 225 3.42 6.36 26.92
CA LEU A 225 2.20 6.12 26.13
C LEU A 225 2.30 6.78 24.76
N TYR A 226 2.75 8.03 24.71
CA TYR A 226 2.89 8.73 23.43
C TYR A 226 3.89 8.02 22.51
N VAL A 227 5.03 7.58 23.06
CA VAL A 227 6.07 6.82 22.34
C VAL A 227 5.52 5.49 21.82
N VAL A 228 4.77 4.75 22.63
CA VAL A 228 4.07 3.51 22.20
C VAL A 228 3.15 3.80 21.03
N LEU A 229 2.34 4.86 21.11
CA LEU A 229 1.37 5.20 20.09
C LEU A 229 2.03 5.57 18.75
N ILE A 230 3.03 6.45 18.76
CA ILE A 230 3.74 6.79 17.52
C ILE A 230 4.52 5.60 16.95
N GLY A 231 5.02 4.70 17.79
CA GLY A 231 5.69 3.47 17.38
C GLY A 231 4.81 2.48 16.61
N LEU A 232 3.47 2.63 16.69
CA LEU A 232 2.53 1.85 15.88
C LEU A 232 2.65 2.15 14.38
N LEU A 233 3.36 3.22 13.98
CA LEU A 233 3.55 3.61 12.58
C LEU A 233 4.22 2.51 11.76
N LEU A 234 5.19 1.77 12.32
CA LEU A 234 5.84 0.65 11.61
C LEU A 234 4.81 -0.36 11.11
N ALA A 235 3.94 -0.80 12.01
CA ALA A 235 2.90 -1.76 11.68
C ALA A 235 1.86 -1.14 10.75
N GLN A 236 1.39 0.09 11.03
CA GLN A 236 0.37 0.73 10.20
C GLN A 236 0.86 0.95 8.76
N TYR A 237 2.09 1.43 8.57
CA TYR A 237 2.70 1.62 7.25
C TYR A 237 2.78 0.30 6.49
N THR A 238 3.20 -0.77 7.16
CA THR A 238 3.31 -2.09 6.51
C THR A 238 1.93 -2.61 6.11
N PHE A 239 0.91 -2.43 6.95
CA PHE A 239 -0.47 -2.83 6.66
C PHE A 239 -1.24 -1.85 5.76
N THR A 240 -0.58 -1.24 4.78
CA THR A 240 -1.24 -0.42 3.74
C THR A 240 -1.35 -1.17 2.41
N GLY A 241 -2.22 -0.69 1.52
CA GLY A 241 -2.33 -1.16 0.15
C GLY A 241 -3.04 -2.51 -0.04
N TYR A 242 -3.73 -3.01 0.98
CA TYR A 242 -4.59 -4.20 0.85
C TYR A 242 -5.78 -3.99 -0.08
N ASP A 243 -6.10 -2.75 -0.45
CA ASP A 243 -7.12 -2.38 -1.45
C ASP A 243 -6.64 -2.49 -2.89
N ALA A 244 -5.36 -2.85 -3.15
CA ALA A 244 -4.86 -3.12 -4.49
C ALA A 244 -5.73 -4.15 -5.25
N SER A 245 -6.26 -5.15 -4.52
CA SER A 245 -7.26 -6.10 -5.00
C SER A 245 -8.51 -5.44 -5.57
N ALA A 246 -8.96 -4.32 -4.98
CA ALA A 246 -10.14 -3.59 -5.43
C ALA A 246 -9.84 -2.81 -6.73
N HIS A 247 -8.68 -2.14 -6.82
CA HIS A 247 -8.28 -1.38 -8.02
C HIS A 247 -8.17 -2.24 -9.28
N LEU A 248 -7.82 -3.52 -9.12
CA LEU A 248 -7.72 -4.47 -10.24
C LEU A 248 -8.97 -5.37 -10.39
N SER A 249 -10.11 -4.98 -9.82
CA SER A 249 -11.35 -5.76 -9.90
C SER A 249 -11.84 -5.94 -11.35
N GLU A 250 -11.74 -4.92 -12.20
CA GLU A 250 -12.15 -5.01 -13.62
C GLU A 250 -11.26 -5.97 -14.44
N GLU A 251 -10.03 -6.23 -13.99
CA GLU A 251 -9.10 -7.20 -14.61
C GLU A 251 -9.25 -8.62 -14.01
N THR A 252 -10.08 -8.76 -12.96
CA THR A 252 -10.23 -9.98 -12.14
C THR A 252 -11.49 -10.75 -12.49
N THR A 253 -11.42 -12.08 -12.41
CA THR A 253 -12.60 -12.96 -12.54
C THR A 253 -13.25 -13.25 -11.19
N ASP A 254 -14.58 -13.34 -11.17
CA ASP A 254 -15.41 -13.44 -9.96
C ASP A 254 -15.09 -12.27 -9.01
N ALA A 255 -15.17 -11.04 -9.54
CA ALA A 255 -14.59 -9.86 -8.90
C ALA A 255 -15.26 -9.51 -7.56
N GLU A 256 -16.59 -9.70 -7.45
CA GLU A 256 -17.36 -9.48 -6.21
C GLU A 256 -16.82 -10.29 -5.02
N VAL A 257 -16.35 -11.52 -5.26
CA VAL A 257 -15.88 -12.42 -4.19
C VAL A 257 -14.35 -12.43 -4.11
N SER A 258 -13.67 -12.43 -5.25
CA SER A 258 -12.22 -12.51 -5.34
C SER A 258 -11.54 -11.27 -4.76
N ALA A 259 -12.03 -10.06 -5.06
CA ALA A 259 -11.46 -8.83 -4.51
C ALA A 259 -11.66 -8.74 -3.00
N ALA A 260 -12.88 -9.05 -2.52
CA ALA A 260 -13.21 -9.06 -1.09
C ALA A 260 -12.36 -10.07 -0.31
N ARG A 261 -12.27 -11.32 -0.79
CA ARG A 261 -11.42 -12.36 -0.17
C ARG A 261 -9.94 -12.02 -0.29
N GLY A 262 -9.52 -11.39 -1.39
CA GLY A 262 -8.15 -10.93 -1.62
C GLY A 262 -7.68 -9.99 -0.52
N ILE A 263 -8.47 -8.95 -0.23
CA ILE A 263 -8.22 -7.98 0.86
C ILE A 263 -8.03 -8.71 2.20
N VAL A 264 -9.03 -9.49 2.64
CA VAL A 264 -9.01 -10.11 3.98
C VAL A 264 -7.87 -11.13 4.12
N ARG A 265 -7.64 -11.95 3.09
CA ARG A 265 -6.56 -12.95 3.11
C ARG A 265 -5.19 -12.30 3.08
N ALA A 266 -5.00 -11.22 2.33
CA ALA A 266 -3.73 -10.51 2.27
C ALA A 266 -3.36 -9.96 3.65
N VAL A 267 -4.29 -9.30 4.33
CA VAL A 267 -4.06 -8.81 5.70
C VAL A 267 -3.75 -9.98 6.65
N GLY A 268 -4.55 -11.05 6.64
CA GLY A 268 -4.37 -12.17 7.56
C GLY A 268 -3.03 -12.90 7.40
N TRP A 269 -2.61 -13.20 6.16
CA TRP A 269 -1.32 -13.85 5.90
C TRP A 269 -0.14 -12.93 6.20
N SER A 270 -0.23 -11.65 5.86
CA SER A 270 0.79 -10.67 6.23
C SER A 270 0.89 -10.51 7.74
N TRP A 271 -0.22 -10.56 8.47
CA TRP A 271 -0.21 -10.47 9.92
C TRP A 271 0.59 -11.59 10.58
N LEU A 272 0.41 -12.82 10.11
CA LEU A 272 1.22 -13.96 10.57
C LEU A 272 2.68 -13.84 10.14
N ALA A 273 2.93 -13.61 8.85
CA ALA A 273 4.28 -13.60 8.29
C ALA A 273 5.15 -12.48 8.88
N GLY A 274 4.59 -11.29 9.07
CA GLY A 274 5.30 -10.16 9.65
C GLY A 274 5.59 -10.33 11.13
N PHE A 275 4.71 -11.00 11.89
CA PHE A 275 4.99 -11.32 13.30
C PHE A 275 6.19 -12.27 13.41
N VAL A 276 6.22 -13.33 12.58
CA VAL A 276 7.33 -14.29 12.52
C VAL A 276 8.64 -13.59 12.11
N LEU A 277 8.57 -12.74 11.08
CA LEU A 277 9.72 -11.98 10.60
C LEU A 277 10.28 -11.04 11.67
N LEU A 278 9.44 -10.17 12.24
CA LEU A 278 9.86 -9.22 13.27
C LEU A 278 10.45 -9.96 14.47
N THR A 279 9.80 -11.04 14.93
CA THR A 279 10.29 -11.86 16.04
C THR A 279 11.69 -12.41 15.71
N GLY A 280 11.84 -13.09 14.56
CA GLY A 280 13.12 -13.70 14.17
C GLY A 280 14.27 -12.70 14.02
N VAL A 281 14.02 -11.54 13.41
CA VAL A 281 15.04 -10.48 13.27
C VAL A 281 15.40 -9.88 14.63
N THR A 282 14.42 -9.67 15.51
CA THR A 282 14.65 -9.07 16.83
C THR A 282 15.42 -10.00 17.77
N PHE A 283 15.17 -11.31 17.70
CA PHE A 283 15.96 -12.30 18.42
C PHE A 283 17.43 -12.34 18.00
N ALA A 284 17.74 -11.95 16.75
CA ALA A 284 19.08 -11.98 16.20
C ALA A 284 19.91 -10.71 16.45
N ILE A 285 19.36 -9.70 17.13
CA ILE A 285 20.08 -8.45 17.46
C ILE A 285 21.25 -8.76 18.40
N GLN A 286 22.48 -8.56 17.92
CA GLN A 286 23.69 -8.77 18.71
C GLN A 286 24.03 -7.54 19.56
N ASP A 287 24.06 -6.35 18.97
CA ASP A 287 24.21 -5.08 19.69
C ASP A 287 23.07 -4.12 19.31
N TYR A 288 22.23 -3.78 20.30
CA TYR A 288 21.09 -2.91 20.09
C TYR A 288 21.49 -1.47 19.74
N ALA A 289 22.45 -0.89 20.47
CA ALA A 289 22.89 0.48 20.25
C ALA A 289 23.66 0.61 18.92
N GLY A 290 24.55 -0.36 18.63
CA GLY A 290 25.24 -0.45 17.35
C GLY A 290 24.30 -0.63 16.16
N THR A 291 23.21 -1.41 16.34
CA THR A 291 22.15 -1.56 15.33
C THR A 291 21.41 -0.25 15.08
N GLN A 292 21.04 0.48 16.14
CA GLN A 292 20.32 1.75 16.03
C GLN A 292 21.13 2.87 15.38
N HIS A 293 22.41 2.96 15.71
CA HIS A 293 23.29 4.03 15.23
C HIS A 293 24.22 3.56 14.09
N SER A 294 23.84 2.48 13.41
CA SER A 294 24.67 1.88 12.36
C SER A 294 24.93 2.83 11.19
N ALA A 295 26.19 2.83 10.72
CA ALA A 295 26.60 3.53 9.50
C ALA A 295 26.00 2.91 8.22
N THR A 296 25.45 1.70 8.28
CA THR A 296 24.78 1.06 7.13
C THR A 296 23.55 1.84 6.65
N GLY A 297 22.98 2.70 7.51
CA GLY A 297 21.81 3.51 7.20
C GLY A 297 20.48 2.74 7.19
N VAL A 298 20.52 1.40 7.30
CA VAL A 298 19.35 0.52 7.42
C VAL A 298 19.62 -0.55 8.49
N PRO A 299 19.04 -0.44 9.70
CA PRO A 299 19.36 -1.33 10.82
C PRO A 299 19.29 -2.85 10.55
N PRO A 300 18.38 -3.37 9.70
CA PRO A 300 18.41 -4.79 9.34
C PRO A 300 19.72 -5.24 8.68
N ALA A 301 20.40 -4.39 7.90
CA ALA A 301 21.71 -4.73 7.35
C ALA A 301 22.74 -4.96 8.46
N GLN A 302 22.74 -4.11 9.50
CA GLN A 302 23.63 -4.27 10.65
C GLN A 302 23.35 -5.57 11.40
N ILE A 303 22.08 -5.88 11.65
CA ILE A 303 21.69 -7.15 12.30
C ILE A 303 22.21 -8.34 11.50
N PHE A 304 22.06 -8.32 10.17
CA PHE A 304 22.54 -9.43 9.35
C PHE A 304 24.07 -9.52 9.33
N LEU A 305 24.79 -8.38 9.38
CA LEU A 305 26.25 -8.35 9.47
C LEU A 305 26.75 -8.93 10.79
N ASP A 306 26.16 -8.51 11.91
CA ASP A 306 26.58 -8.97 13.23
C ASP A 306 26.25 -10.45 13.43
N ALA A 307 25.12 -10.90 12.89
CA ALA A 307 24.65 -12.27 13.01
C ALA A 307 25.37 -13.27 12.08
N LEU A 308 25.71 -12.88 10.85
CA LEU A 308 26.11 -13.82 9.78
C LEU A 308 27.42 -13.44 9.06
N GLY A 309 27.99 -12.28 9.39
CA GLY A 309 29.10 -11.70 8.66
C GLY A 309 28.74 -11.18 7.26
N PRO A 310 29.72 -10.64 6.51
CA PRO A 310 29.46 -9.92 5.25
C PRO A 310 28.77 -10.76 4.17
N ALA A 311 29.12 -12.04 4.02
CA ALA A 311 28.54 -12.88 2.97
C ALA A 311 27.05 -13.18 3.24
N GLY A 312 26.71 -13.55 4.48
CA GLY A 312 25.33 -13.80 4.88
C GLY A 312 24.48 -12.54 4.83
N ALA A 313 25.02 -11.40 5.28
CA ALA A 313 24.35 -10.11 5.19
C ALA A 313 23.98 -9.72 3.76
N LYS A 314 24.93 -9.85 2.83
CA LYS A 314 24.66 -9.56 1.41
C LYS A 314 23.58 -10.46 0.81
N LEU A 315 23.57 -11.74 1.17
CA LEU A 315 22.53 -12.68 0.72
C LEU A 315 21.15 -12.29 1.24
N LEU A 316 21.01 -12.01 2.54
CA LEU A 316 19.72 -11.64 3.13
C LEU A 316 19.24 -10.27 2.66
N LEU A 317 20.15 -9.31 2.44
CA LEU A 317 19.82 -8.02 1.82
C LEU A 317 19.26 -8.21 0.41
N LEU A 318 19.85 -9.09 -0.40
CA LEU A 318 19.31 -9.38 -1.74
C LEU A 318 17.88 -9.94 -1.67
N VAL A 319 17.59 -10.79 -0.69
CA VAL A 319 16.22 -11.31 -0.46
C VAL A 319 15.23 -10.19 -0.18
N VAL A 320 15.60 -9.24 0.69
CA VAL A 320 14.79 -8.07 1.04
C VAL A 320 14.61 -7.14 -0.16
N ILE A 321 15.69 -6.81 -0.88
CA ILE A 321 15.65 -5.92 -2.05
C ILE A 321 14.70 -6.47 -3.12
N VAL A 322 14.81 -7.77 -3.45
CA VAL A 322 13.93 -8.39 -4.44
C VAL A 322 12.46 -8.36 -3.98
N ALA A 323 12.20 -8.54 -2.69
CA ALA A 323 10.84 -8.42 -2.14
C ALA A 323 10.30 -6.97 -2.26
N GLN A 324 11.14 -5.97 -2.01
CA GLN A 324 10.80 -4.55 -2.18
C GLN A 324 10.52 -4.20 -3.65
N LEU A 325 11.29 -4.75 -4.60
CA LEU A 325 11.02 -4.56 -6.04
C LEU A 325 9.68 -5.18 -6.48
N PHE A 326 9.33 -6.36 -5.95
CA PHE A 326 8.01 -6.93 -6.21
C PHE A 326 6.88 -6.07 -5.64
N CYS A 327 7.08 -5.54 -4.43
CA CYS A 327 6.15 -4.64 -3.76
C CYS A 327 5.93 -3.35 -4.56
N GLY A 328 7.01 -2.65 -4.94
CA GLY A 328 6.93 -1.42 -5.75
C GLY A 328 6.30 -1.64 -7.12
N ASN A 329 6.63 -2.74 -7.81
CA ASN A 329 6.00 -3.09 -9.08
C ASN A 329 4.48 -3.30 -8.94
N ALA A 330 4.02 -3.95 -7.86
CA ALA A 330 2.61 -4.14 -7.55
C ALA A 330 1.91 -2.81 -7.23
N GLU A 331 2.59 -1.90 -6.53
CA GLU A 331 2.07 -0.57 -6.18
C GLU A 331 1.93 0.33 -7.42
N VAL A 332 2.90 0.32 -8.35
CA VAL A 332 2.75 1.02 -9.64
C VAL A 332 1.53 0.50 -10.41
N ALA A 333 1.27 -0.82 -10.36
CA ALA A 333 0.08 -1.38 -10.98
C ALA A 333 -1.19 -0.80 -10.35
N ALA A 334 -1.33 -0.83 -9.03
CA ALA A 334 -2.51 -0.30 -8.33
C ALA A 334 -2.69 1.22 -8.55
N ALA A 335 -1.64 2.01 -8.33
CA ALA A 335 -1.65 3.46 -8.46
C ALA A 335 -2.00 3.93 -9.88
N SER A 336 -1.45 3.27 -10.91
CA SER A 336 -1.77 3.60 -12.30
C SER A 336 -3.24 3.30 -12.66
N ARG A 337 -3.87 2.27 -12.06
CA ARG A 337 -5.30 1.97 -12.28
C ARG A 337 -6.18 2.99 -11.59
N MET A 338 -5.81 3.43 -10.39
CA MET A 338 -6.49 4.53 -9.72
C MET A 338 -6.40 5.83 -10.55
N VAL A 339 -5.21 6.20 -11.04
CA VAL A 339 -5.03 7.37 -11.92
C VAL A 339 -5.89 7.26 -13.18
N PHE A 340 -5.90 6.09 -13.83
CA PHE A 340 -6.71 5.82 -15.00
C PHE A 340 -8.21 5.97 -14.71
N ALA A 341 -8.73 5.29 -13.69
CA ALA A 341 -10.15 5.31 -13.34
C ALA A 341 -10.62 6.72 -12.92
N PHE A 342 -9.83 7.40 -12.09
CA PHE A 342 -10.15 8.75 -11.63
C PHE A 342 -10.08 9.77 -12.78
N SER A 343 -9.24 9.53 -13.79
CA SER A 343 -9.21 10.32 -15.02
C SER A 343 -10.35 9.99 -15.98
N ARG A 344 -10.77 8.71 -16.08
CA ARG A 344 -11.93 8.28 -16.86
C ARG A 344 -13.18 9.06 -16.43
N ASP A 345 -13.33 9.28 -15.13
CA ASP A 345 -14.45 10.01 -14.54
C ASP A 345 -14.21 11.53 -14.46
N GLY A 346 -13.17 12.06 -15.13
CA GLY A 346 -12.94 13.50 -15.28
C GLY A 346 -12.42 14.21 -14.03
N ALA A 347 -11.83 13.49 -13.09
CA ALA A 347 -11.39 14.05 -11.81
C ALA A 347 -10.00 14.69 -11.81
N LEU A 348 -9.11 14.26 -12.71
CA LEU A 348 -7.74 14.79 -12.80
C LEU A 348 -7.60 15.86 -13.89
N PRO A 349 -6.69 16.84 -13.70
CA PRO A 349 -6.30 17.75 -14.78
C PRO A 349 -5.72 16.96 -15.94
N PHE A 350 -6.03 17.36 -17.17
CA PHE A 350 -5.66 16.63 -18.40
C PHE A 350 -6.16 15.18 -18.42
N SER A 351 -7.31 14.91 -17.81
CA SER A 351 -7.96 13.58 -17.74
C SER A 351 -8.00 12.82 -19.08
N ALA A 352 -8.17 13.53 -20.19
CA ALA A 352 -8.17 12.97 -21.54
C ALA A 352 -6.86 12.27 -21.93
N LEU A 353 -5.72 12.66 -21.34
CA LEU A 353 -4.42 12.03 -21.58
C LEU A 353 -4.26 10.75 -20.75
N TRP A 354 -4.61 10.81 -19.47
CA TRP A 354 -4.37 9.73 -18.51
C TRP A 354 -5.38 8.58 -18.65
N ARG A 355 -6.57 8.85 -19.20
CA ARG A 355 -7.62 7.84 -19.46
C ARG A 355 -7.35 6.96 -20.68
N ARG A 356 -6.27 7.16 -21.45
CA ARG A 356 -5.99 6.38 -22.66
C ARG A 356 -5.39 5.02 -22.30
N VAL A 357 -5.92 3.96 -22.90
CA VAL A 357 -5.41 2.59 -22.77
C VAL A 357 -4.72 2.19 -24.06
N SER A 358 -3.56 1.53 -23.98
CA SER A 358 -2.89 1.02 -25.18
C SER A 358 -3.66 -0.19 -25.75
N PRO A 359 -4.06 -0.18 -27.04
CA PRO A 359 -4.73 -1.33 -27.65
C PRO A 359 -3.87 -2.59 -27.70
N ARG A 360 -2.54 -2.45 -27.68
CA ARG A 360 -1.60 -3.58 -27.78
C ARG A 360 -1.41 -4.31 -26.45
N THR A 361 -1.29 -3.58 -25.35
CA THR A 361 -0.94 -4.13 -24.04
C THR A 361 -2.13 -4.19 -23.08
N GLY A 362 -3.20 -3.44 -23.35
CA GLY A 362 -4.35 -3.28 -22.47
C GLY A 362 -4.01 -2.52 -21.18
N THR A 363 -2.93 -1.73 -21.18
CA THR A 363 -2.46 -0.97 -20.00
C THR A 363 -2.54 0.54 -20.22
N PRO A 364 -2.86 1.33 -19.17
CA PRO A 364 -2.92 2.79 -19.26
C PRO A 364 -1.51 3.40 -19.15
N ALA A 365 -0.77 3.40 -20.26
CA ALA A 365 0.65 3.77 -20.28
C ALA A 365 0.95 5.19 -19.74
N HIS A 366 0.12 6.18 -20.08
CA HIS A 366 0.30 7.54 -19.58
C HIS A 366 0.04 7.66 -18.07
N ALA A 367 -0.90 6.87 -17.53
CA ALA A 367 -1.15 6.82 -16.10
C ALA A 367 0.03 6.21 -15.33
N VAL A 368 0.69 5.18 -15.90
CA VAL A 368 1.93 4.59 -15.34
C VAL A 368 3.04 5.64 -15.28
N LEU A 369 3.26 6.38 -16.36
CA LEU A 369 4.29 7.43 -16.39
C LEU A 369 3.99 8.55 -15.40
N LEU A 370 2.74 9.01 -15.30
CA LEU A 370 2.35 10.03 -14.33
C LEU A 370 2.63 9.57 -12.90
N THR A 371 2.24 8.33 -12.59
CA THR A 371 2.43 7.71 -11.27
C THR A 371 3.90 7.75 -10.86
N VAL A 372 4.79 7.32 -11.74
CA VAL A 372 6.25 7.26 -11.49
C VAL A 372 6.87 8.65 -11.42
N VAL A 373 6.46 9.58 -12.28
CA VAL A 373 6.95 10.97 -12.24
C VAL A 373 6.53 11.66 -10.94
N VAL A 374 5.29 11.50 -10.50
CA VAL A 374 4.83 12.11 -9.25
C VAL A 374 5.54 11.48 -8.05
N ALA A 375 5.73 10.16 -8.02
CA ALA A 375 6.52 9.51 -6.98
C ALA A 375 7.96 10.04 -6.94
N ALA A 376 8.58 10.27 -8.11
CA ALA A 376 9.90 10.88 -8.20
C ALA A 376 9.95 12.28 -7.57
N VAL A 377 8.94 13.12 -7.86
CA VAL A 377 8.82 14.47 -7.31
C VAL A 377 8.59 14.45 -5.80
N LEU A 378 7.74 13.53 -5.30
CA LEU A 378 7.46 13.39 -3.87
C LEU A 378 8.70 13.02 -3.05
N ALA A 379 9.66 12.30 -3.64
CA ALA A 379 10.89 11.91 -2.98
C ALA A 379 12.01 12.97 -3.07
N LEU A 380 11.92 13.99 -3.93
CA LEU A 380 12.95 15.03 -4.07
C LEU A 380 13.38 15.70 -2.74
N PRO A 381 12.46 16.01 -1.81
CA PRO A 381 12.84 16.58 -0.52
C PRO A 381 13.80 15.69 0.29
N ALA A 382 13.83 14.37 0.05
CA ALA A 382 14.75 13.43 0.71
C ALA A 382 16.23 13.66 0.35
N LEU A 383 16.52 14.40 -0.73
CA LEU A 383 17.89 14.85 -1.04
C LEU A 383 18.46 15.81 0.01
N TYR A 384 17.60 16.53 0.71
CA TYR A 384 18.00 17.62 1.60
C TYR A 384 17.80 17.28 3.08
N SER A 385 16.88 16.37 3.41
CA SER A 385 16.59 16.01 4.81
C SER A 385 16.22 14.55 4.97
N LYS A 386 16.78 13.88 5.99
CA LYS A 386 16.37 12.52 6.38
C LYS A 386 14.92 12.48 6.87
N ALA A 387 14.44 13.55 7.50
CA ALA A 387 13.04 13.62 7.94
C ALA A 387 12.04 13.73 6.79
N ALA A 388 12.48 14.19 5.61
CA ALA A 388 11.62 14.16 4.44
C ALA A 388 11.25 12.72 4.04
N TYR A 389 12.12 11.73 4.23
CA TYR A 389 11.75 10.32 3.98
C TYR A 389 10.71 9.82 4.98
N GLY A 390 10.90 10.09 6.28
CA GLY A 390 9.91 9.77 7.32
C GLY A 390 8.58 10.48 7.10
N ALA A 391 8.60 11.68 6.51
CA ALA A 391 7.38 12.37 6.10
C ALA A 391 6.69 11.65 4.94
N VAL A 392 7.41 11.16 3.93
CA VAL A 392 6.82 10.40 2.80
C VAL A 392 6.06 9.16 3.28
N THR A 393 6.63 8.40 4.22
CA THR A 393 5.97 7.21 4.77
C THR A 393 4.76 7.57 5.63
N ALA A 394 4.82 8.64 6.43
CA ALA A 394 3.67 9.13 7.17
C ALA A 394 2.55 9.65 6.24
N ILE A 395 2.91 10.34 5.15
CA ILE A 395 1.99 10.82 4.10
C ILE A 395 1.23 9.66 3.46
N ALA A 396 1.94 8.59 3.12
CA ALA A 396 1.35 7.37 2.56
C ALA A 396 0.22 6.84 3.46
N VAL A 397 0.49 6.74 4.76
CA VAL A 397 -0.47 6.24 5.75
C VAL A 397 -1.68 7.17 5.88
N ILE A 398 -1.46 8.47 6.11
CA ILE A 398 -2.57 9.40 6.35
C ILE A 398 -3.35 9.75 5.08
N GLY A 399 -2.79 9.52 3.88
CA GLY A 399 -3.51 9.63 2.63
C GLY A 399 -4.48 8.47 2.43
N ILE A 400 -3.97 7.23 2.54
CA ILE A 400 -4.75 6.04 2.20
C ILE A 400 -5.72 5.61 3.30
N THR A 401 -5.35 5.77 4.57
CA THR A 401 -6.11 5.21 5.70
C THR A 401 -7.51 5.85 5.82
N PRO A 402 -7.67 7.18 5.75
CA PRO A 402 -9.00 7.81 5.73
C PRO A 402 -9.84 7.37 4.52
N ALA A 403 -9.20 7.17 3.35
CA ALA A 403 -9.90 6.72 2.15
C ALA A 403 -10.54 5.33 2.34
N TYR A 404 -9.97 4.47 3.18
CA TYR A 404 -10.58 3.18 3.55
C TYR A 404 -11.80 3.34 4.45
N ALA A 405 -11.76 4.25 5.42
CA ALA A 405 -12.86 4.42 6.37
C ALA A 405 -14.08 5.13 5.77
N ILE A 406 -13.91 6.00 4.78
CA ILE A 406 -15.03 6.79 4.23
C ILE A 406 -16.13 5.87 3.65
N PRO A 407 -15.85 4.90 2.75
CA PRO A 407 -16.89 3.98 2.26
C PRO A 407 -17.54 3.15 3.38
N ILE A 408 -16.75 2.70 4.37
CA ILE A 408 -17.25 1.94 5.51
C ILE A 408 -18.21 2.79 6.35
N PHE A 409 -17.83 4.03 6.64
CA PHE A 409 -18.65 4.99 7.38
C PHE A 409 -19.95 5.31 6.63
N LEU A 410 -19.87 5.55 5.32
CA LEU A 410 -21.04 5.86 4.51
C LEU A 410 -22.00 4.68 4.40
N ARG A 411 -21.49 3.44 4.32
CA ARG A 411 -22.32 2.23 4.43
C ARG A 411 -23.09 2.19 5.76
N LEU A 412 -22.44 2.53 6.88
CA LEU A 412 -23.08 2.52 8.20
C LEU A 412 -24.15 3.60 8.34
N ARG A 413 -23.94 4.76 7.72
CA ARG A 413 -24.84 5.93 7.77
C ARG A 413 -25.99 5.86 6.78
N HIS A 414 -25.76 5.31 5.60
CA HIS A 414 -26.70 5.27 4.49
C HIS A 414 -27.09 3.82 4.14
N LYS A 415 -27.57 3.08 5.14
CA LYS A 415 -27.96 1.66 4.98
C LYS A 415 -28.93 1.44 3.84
N GLU A 416 -29.85 2.39 3.62
CA GLU A 416 -30.86 2.34 2.55
C GLU A 416 -30.25 2.33 1.13
N ARG A 417 -29.05 2.93 0.97
CA ARG A 417 -28.36 3.05 -0.32
C ARG A 417 -27.43 1.87 -0.60
N PHE A 418 -27.07 1.12 0.44
CA PHE A 418 -26.13 0.01 0.33
C PHE A 418 -26.86 -1.25 -0.13
N ARG A 419 -26.45 -1.81 -1.27
CA ARG A 419 -26.88 -3.13 -1.73
C ARG A 419 -25.80 -4.14 -1.35
N GLN A 420 -26.18 -5.23 -0.67
CA GLN A 420 -25.22 -6.26 -0.28
C GLN A 420 -24.65 -6.98 -1.50
N GLY A 421 -23.32 -7.13 -1.53
CA GLY A 421 -22.61 -7.98 -2.49
C GLY A 421 -22.61 -9.46 -2.09
N LYS A 422 -22.06 -10.31 -2.97
CA LYS A 422 -21.97 -11.76 -2.76
C LYS A 422 -21.18 -12.14 -1.49
N TRP A 423 -20.16 -11.37 -1.12
CA TRP A 423 -19.42 -11.51 0.14
C TRP A 423 -19.91 -10.47 1.14
N ASN A 424 -20.30 -10.90 2.34
CA ASN A 424 -20.81 -10.02 3.38
C ASN A 424 -20.45 -10.53 4.79
N LEU A 425 -20.53 -9.62 5.76
CA LEU A 425 -20.25 -9.90 7.17
C LEU A 425 -21.52 -10.26 7.97
N GLY A 426 -22.68 -10.27 7.32
CA GLY A 426 -23.98 -10.43 7.97
C GLY A 426 -24.14 -9.49 9.18
N ARG A 427 -24.54 -10.05 10.33
CA ARG A 427 -24.75 -9.30 11.58
C ARG A 427 -23.50 -8.61 12.13
N TRP A 428 -22.30 -9.08 11.77
CA TRP A 428 -21.04 -8.51 12.24
C TRP A 428 -20.62 -7.25 11.48
N GLY A 429 -21.25 -6.93 10.34
CA GLY A 429 -20.85 -5.80 9.52
C GLY A 429 -21.02 -4.43 10.19
N VAL A 430 -21.92 -4.28 11.17
CA VAL A 430 -22.09 -3.01 11.90
C VAL A 430 -21.01 -2.84 12.99
N PRO A 431 -20.80 -3.81 13.92
CA PRO A 431 -19.72 -3.72 14.89
C PRO A 431 -18.33 -3.57 14.24
N VAL A 432 -18.03 -4.39 13.23
CA VAL A 432 -16.75 -4.34 12.51
C VAL A 432 -16.54 -2.98 11.85
N GLY A 433 -17.60 -2.45 11.22
CA GLY A 433 -17.53 -1.14 10.56
C GLY A 433 -17.25 0.01 11.52
N TRP A 434 -17.91 0.07 12.69
CA TRP A 434 -17.65 1.14 13.67
C TRP A 434 -16.25 1.04 14.27
N THR A 435 -15.79 -0.17 14.60
CA THR A 435 -14.42 -0.39 15.08
C THR A 435 -13.40 0.10 14.05
N ALA A 436 -13.61 -0.24 12.77
CA ALA A 436 -12.74 0.21 11.68
C ALA A 436 -12.69 1.74 11.57
N VAL A 437 -13.84 2.42 11.58
CA VAL A 437 -13.92 3.89 11.47
C VAL A 437 -13.24 4.58 12.65
N VAL A 438 -13.47 4.10 13.88
CA VAL A 438 -12.86 4.69 15.09
C VAL A 438 -11.35 4.50 15.07
N TRP A 439 -10.87 3.29 14.70
CA TRP A 439 -9.45 3.01 14.58
C TRP A 439 -8.77 3.91 13.55
N VAL A 440 -9.35 4.02 12.35
CA VAL A 440 -8.83 4.86 11.28
C VAL A 440 -8.79 6.33 11.69
N ALA A 441 -9.85 6.84 12.31
CA ALA A 441 -9.88 8.22 12.80
C ALA A 441 -8.77 8.47 13.84
N PHE A 442 -8.59 7.52 14.76
CA PHE A 442 -7.54 7.57 15.77
C PHE A 442 -6.14 7.61 15.15
N VAL A 443 -5.79 6.65 14.29
CA VAL A 443 -4.44 6.58 13.69
C VAL A 443 -4.16 7.75 12.73
N THR A 444 -5.17 8.27 12.03
CA THR A 444 -5.03 9.44 11.16
C THR A 444 -4.61 10.67 11.96
N VAL A 445 -5.24 10.91 13.11
CA VAL A 445 -4.87 12.02 13.99
C VAL A 445 -3.50 11.77 14.60
N LEU A 446 -3.25 10.56 15.10
CA LEU A 446 -2.00 10.19 15.75
C LEU A 446 -0.77 10.38 14.86
N PHE A 447 -0.84 9.94 13.60
CA PHE A 447 0.28 10.07 12.66
C PHE A 447 0.39 11.46 12.02
N CYS A 448 -0.53 12.37 12.35
CA CYS A 448 -0.35 13.80 12.12
C CYS A 448 0.44 14.49 13.25
N LEU A 449 0.64 13.84 14.40
CA LEU A 449 1.37 14.43 15.53
C LEU A 449 2.90 14.31 15.34
N PRO A 450 3.72 15.09 16.08
CA PRO A 450 5.18 15.04 15.96
C PRO A 450 5.79 13.71 16.41
N GLN A 451 6.77 13.20 15.67
CA GLN A 451 7.36 11.88 15.92
C GLN A 451 8.61 11.94 16.82
N SER A 452 9.18 13.11 17.04
CA SER A 452 10.34 13.33 17.91
C SER A 452 10.31 14.71 18.57
N ASN A 453 11.15 14.88 19.58
CA ASN A 453 11.29 16.08 20.39
C ASN A 453 12.78 16.34 20.67
N PRO A 454 13.30 17.58 20.50
CA PRO A 454 12.60 18.81 20.15
C PRO A 454 12.08 18.84 18.71
N VAL A 455 10.98 19.56 18.50
CA VAL A 455 10.40 19.79 17.17
C VAL A 455 11.08 21.01 16.53
N ASP A 456 11.85 20.76 15.48
CA ASP A 456 12.50 21.77 14.64
C ASP A 456 12.22 21.49 13.16
N VAL A 457 12.80 22.29 12.25
CA VAL A 457 12.58 22.14 10.79
C VAL A 457 13.01 20.76 10.27
N GLN A 458 14.01 20.14 10.90
CA GLN A 458 14.53 18.83 10.53
C GLN A 458 13.84 17.67 11.24
N SER A 459 13.04 17.91 12.29
CA SER A 459 12.30 16.86 13.01
C SER A 459 10.77 16.98 12.89
N PHE A 460 10.28 18.08 12.31
CA PHE A 460 8.86 18.31 12.09
C PHE A 460 8.23 17.22 11.21
N ASN A 461 7.09 16.72 11.64
CA ASN A 461 6.30 15.81 10.83
C ASN A 461 5.55 16.59 9.75
N TYR A 462 6.03 16.54 8.51
CA TYR A 462 5.44 17.26 7.38
C TYR A 462 4.18 16.60 6.80
N ALA A 463 3.76 15.44 7.30
CA ALA A 463 2.61 14.73 6.78
C ALA A 463 1.29 15.54 6.84
N PRO A 464 0.94 16.23 7.95
CA PRO A 464 -0.27 17.06 8.00
C PRO A 464 -0.27 18.17 6.95
N LEU A 465 0.89 18.77 6.69
CA LEU A 465 1.01 19.83 5.68
C LEU A 465 0.74 19.28 4.28
N ALA A 466 1.31 18.13 3.94
CA ALA A 466 1.05 17.47 2.66
C ALA A 466 -0.43 17.07 2.51
N LEU A 467 -1.05 16.54 3.57
CA LEU A 467 -2.48 16.22 3.59
C LEU A 467 -3.33 17.47 3.35
N LEU A 468 -3.04 18.58 4.04
CA LEU A 468 -3.72 19.86 3.84
C LEU A 468 -3.53 20.41 2.43
N CYS A 469 -2.32 20.31 1.88
CA CYS A 469 -2.03 20.73 0.50
C CYS A 469 -2.87 19.95 -0.51
N VAL A 470 -2.98 18.63 -0.36
CA VAL A 470 -3.80 17.81 -1.27
C VAL A 470 -5.29 18.08 -1.09
N LEU A 471 -5.77 18.22 0.14
CA LEU A 471 -7.17 18.56 0.37
C LEU A 471 -7.51 19.95 -0.18
N ALA A 472 -6.62 20.93 -0.04
CA ALA A 472 -6.76 22.25 -0.63
C ALA A 472 -6.77 22.17 -2.16
N LEU A 473 -5.85 21.41 -2.76
CA LEU A 473 -5.81 21.17 -4.21
C LEU A 473 -7.11 20.52 -4.68
N ALA A 474 -7.59 19.50 -3.98
CA ALA A 474 -8.86 18.83 -4.27
C ALA A 474 -10.03 19.81 -4.17
N SER A 475 -10.08 20.67 -3.15
CA SER A 475 -11.13 21.67 -2.98
C SER A 475 -11.09 22.76 -4.06
N VAL A 476 -9.92 23.28 -4.40
CA VAL A 476 -9.76 24.27 -5.49
C VAL A 476 -10.16 23.63 -6.82
N TRP A 477 -9.66 22.45 -7.12
CA TRP A 477 -9.98 21.75 -8.35
C TRP A 477 -11.46 21.34 -8.43
N TRP A 478 -12.11 21.07 -7.31
CA TRP A 478 -13.56 20.84 -7.25
C TRP A 478 -14.36 22.06 -7.73
N THR A 479 -13.90 23.28 -7.42
CA THR A 479 -14.58 24.51 -7.88
C THR A 479 -14.43 24.75 -9.38
N VAL A 480 -13.31 24.32 -9.97
CA VAL A 480 -13.00 24.53 -11.39
C VAL A 480 -13.60 23.43 -12.27
N ALA A 481 -13.38 22.17 -11.90
CA ALA A 481 -13.69 21.01 -12.74
C ALA A 481 -14.75 20.11 -12.09
N GLY A 482 -14.69 19.90 -10.77
CA GLY A 482 -15.50 18.89 -10.07
C GLY A 482 -17.02 19.04 -10.23
N ARG A 483 -17.56 20.25 -10.43
CA ARG A 483 -19.01 20.44 -10.67
C ARG A 483 -19.45 20.02 -12.07
N GLY A 484 -18.60 20.20 -13.08
CA GLY A 484 -18.92 19.99 -14.49
C GLY A 484 -18.37 18.69 -15.09
N SER A 485 -17.09 18.37 -14.85
CA SER A 485 -16.40 17.25 -15.49
C SER A 485 -16.44 15.94 -14.70
N TYR A 486 -16.63 16.01 -13.37
CA TYR A 486 -16.57 14.81 -12.53
C TYR A 486 -17.91 14.06 -12.49
N THR A 487 -17.99 12.96 -13.22
CA THR A 487 -19.19 12.14 -13.27
C THR A 487 -18.83 10.68 -13.19
N THR A 488 -19.28 10.04 -12.12
CA THR A 488 -19.32 8.60 -11.95
C THR A 488 -20.63 8.07 -12.53
N PRO A 489 -20.63 6.92 -13.22
CA PRO A 489 -21.86 6.29 -13.66
C PRO A 489 -22.76 5.94 -12.47
N THR A 490 -24.07 6.12 -12.65
CA THR A 490 -25.09 5.60 -11.73
C THR A 490 -25.59 4.26 -12.24
N PHE A 491 -26.14 3.43 -11.35
CA PHE A 491 -26.78 2.16 -11.74
C PHE A 491 -27.66 2.31 -12.98
N SER A 492 -27.42 1.48 -14.01
CA SER A 492 -28.15 1.55 -15.27
C SER A 492 -29.62 1.19 -15.06
N THR A 493 -30.51 2.19 -15.07
CA THR A 493 -31.93 1.98 -15.28
C THR A 493 -32.23 2.05 -16.79
N GLY A 494 -31.79 1.05 -17.55
CA GLY A 494 -32.34 0.66 -18.86
C GLY A 494 -32.28 1.63 -20.05
N SER A 495 -31.89 2.91 -19.87
CA SER A 495 -31.88 3.91 -20.96
C SER A 495 -30.51 4.51 -21.27
N GLY A 496 -29.46 4.17 -20.51
CA GLY A 496 -28.10 4.72 -20.64
C GLY A 496 -27.25 4.08 -21.75
N ASP A 497 -27.71 2.99 -22.37
CA ASP A 497 -26.91 2.17 -23.28
C ASP A 497 -26.50 2.86 -24.59
N ARG A 498 -27.13 4.00 -24.95
CA ARG A 498 -26.80 4.76 -26.18
C ARG A 498 -25.75 5.85 -25.97
N GLU A 499 -25.87 6.67 -24.93
CA GLU A 499 -24.86 7.71 -24.61
C GLU A 499 -23.53 7.09 -24.16
N LEU A 500 -23.57 5.97 -23.44
CA LEU A 500 -22.36 5.27 -23.00
C LEU A 500 -21.66 4.52 -24.15
N ALA A 501 -22.41 4.09 -25.19
CA ALA A 501 -21.84 3.49 -26.40
C ALA A 501 -21.06 4.51 -27.27
N GLU A 502 -21.53 5.76 -27.34
CA GLU A 502 -20.82 6.83 -28.05
C GLU A 502 -19.52 7.22 -27.34
N MET A 503 -19.50 7.25 -26.01
CA MET A 503 -18.26 7.48 -25.24
C MET A 503 -17.26 6.33 -25.36
N ALA A 504 -17.72 5.09 -25.60
CA ALA A 504 -16.86 3.93 -25.76
C ALA A 504 -16.09 3.93 -27.09
N GLU A 505 -16.66 4.50 -28.16
CA GLU A 505 -15.95 4.68 -29.45
C GLU A 505 -14.82 5.72 -29.36
N GLU A 506 -14.88 6.69 -28.45
CA GLU A 506 -13.81 7.68 -28.23
C GLU A 506 -12.63 7.16 -27.38
N ILE A 507 -12.81 6.05 -26.66
CA ILE A 507 -11.79 5.50 -25.74
C ILE A 507 -10.82 4.53 -26.43
N VAL A 508 -11.12 4.09 -27.66
CA VAL A 508 -10.31 3.13 -28.45
C VAL A 508 -9.17 3.79 -29.20
#